data_AF-A0A6N7FWB5-F1
#
_entry.id   AF-A0A6N7FWB5-F1
#
_cell.length_a   1.000
_cell.length_b   1.000
_cell.length_c   1.000
_cell.angle_alpha   90.00
_cell.angle_beta   90.00
_cell.angle_gamma   90.00
#
_symmetry.space_group_name_H-M   'P 1'
#
loop_
_entity.id
_entity.type
_entity.pdbx_description
1 polymer ?
#
loop_
_entity_poly.entity_id
_entity_poly.type
_entity_poly.pdbx_seq_one_letter_code
_entity_poly.pdbx_strand_id
1 'polypeptide(L)'
;MSRDTYNGLAVFTVPGPDAYSTQQGTPREEAGALEARTADFMLHALDNFVPFPDEVVRPIAAALARGLADVPLALPGIDLSDVDSLGEAVDALLVNDEEMPLSLVVTLLLNFLALQVNPATKSGRFVAPFCRLSYAEKANAFSLLEGADSDLVAVVDGEVPEPMRGSVSGVGKYLGGSLISFTTFGAYCEWATFDPGTRSVGSEPVGWRNSDYDPGVLDGWDDMQGYYQGRKAVAA
;
A
#
# COMPACT_ATOMS: atom_id res chain seq x y z
N MET A 1 5.16 10.60 6.35
CA MET A 1 5.96 9.44 5.96
C MET A 1 5.09 8.38 5.30
N SER A 2 4.00 7.92 5.91
CA SER A 2 3.17 6.84 5.35
C SER A 2 2.77 7.10 3.90
N ARG A 3 2.19 8.26 3.59
CA ARG A 3 1.83 8.61 2.21
C ARG A 3 3.03 8.61 1.25
N ASP A 4 4.21 9.02 1.71
CA ASP A 4 5.43 8.96 0.90
C ASP A 4 5.78 7.50 0.60
N THR A 5 5.87 6.63 1.61
CA THR A 5 6.08 5.18 1.44
C THR A 5 5.08 4.55 0.48
N TYR A 6 3.80 4.88 0.60
CA TYR A 6 2.76 4.36 -0.30
C TYR A 6 2.87 4.90 -1.72
N ASN A 7 3.35 6.13 -1.93
CA ASN A 7 3.70 6.59 -3.28
C ASN A 7 4.83 5.72 -3.86
N GLY A 8 5.85 5.41 -3.06
CA GLY A 8 6.93 4.51 -3.44
C GLY A 8 6.47 3.10 -3.78
N LEU A 9 5.50 2.55 -3.04
CA LEU A 9 4.87 1.27 -3.32
C LEU A 9 3.98 1.32 -4.57
N ALA A 10 3.19 2.39 -4.72
CA ALA A 10 2.31 2.63 -5.85
C ALA A 10 3.08 2.63 -7.18
N VAL A 11 4.16 3.41 -7.27
CA VAL A 11 4.95 3.44 -8.50
C VAL A 11 5.75 2.16 -8.73
N PHE A 12 6.02 1.37 -7.68
CA PHE A 12 6.70 0.08 -7.83
C PHE A 12 5.84 -0.91 -8.63
N THR A 13 4.52 -0.87 -8.47
CA THR A 13 3.62 -1.74 -9.24
C THR A 13 3.22 -1.14 -10.58
N VAL A 14 2.86 0.15 -10.62
CA VAL A 14 2.42 0.83 -11.85
C VAL A 14 3.14 2.19 -11.95
N PRO A 15 4.32 2.24 -12.58
CA PRO A 15 5.06 3.48 -12.75
C PRO A 15 4.36 4.44 -13.71
N GLY A 16 4.61 5.74 -13.52
CA GLY A 16 4.06 6.84 -14.31
C GLY A 16 5.13 7.87 -14.70
N PRO A 17 4.72 9.10 -15.07
CA PRO A 17 5.62 10.18 -15.49
C PRO A 17 6.22 10.96 -14.30
N ASP A 18 6.05 10.44 -13.09
CA ASP A 18 6.32 11.14 -11.85
C ASP A 18 7.77 11.01 -11.34
N ALA A 19 8.09 11.80 -10.32
CA ALA A 19 9.43 11.84 -9.73
C ALA A 19 9.81 10.55 -8.97
N TYR A 20 8.85 9.80 -8.42
CA TYR A 20 9.12 8.52 -7.74
C TYR A 20 9.42 7.43 -8.77
N SER A 21 8.69 7.40 -9.88
CA SER A 21 8.99 6.51 -11.03
C SER A 21 10.37 6.80 -11.62
N THR A 22 10.74 8.09 -11.72
CA THR A 22 12.09 8.50 -12.11
C THR A 22 13.14 8.05 -11.09
N GLN A 23 12.88 8.23 -9.79
CA GLN A 23 13.80 7.84 -8.71
C GLN A 23 14.10 6.34 -8.70
N GLN A 24 13.09 5.50 -8.93
CA GLN A 24 13.30 4.05 -8.95
C GLN A 24 13.89 3.53 -10.28
N GLY A 25 14.00 4.39 -11.30
CA GLY A 25 14.60 4.07 -12.59
C GLY A 25 13.64 3.46 -13.63
N THR A 26 12.33 3.64 -13.48
CA THR A 26 11.31 3.08 -14.42
C THR A 26 10.25 4.10 -14.85
N PRO A 27 10.61 5.32 -15.29
CA PRO A 27 9.63 6.31 -15.74
C PRO A 27 8.82 5.83 -16.94
N ARG A 28 7.57 6.29 -17.03
CA ARG A 28 6.62 6.03 -18.13
C ARG A 28 6.04 7.33 -18.66
N GLU A 29 5.54 7.31 -19.89
CA GLU A 29 4.83 8.47 -20.47
C GLU A 29 3.34 8.43 -20.11
N GLU A 30 2.80 7.22 -19.95
CA GLU A 30 1.43 6.93 -19.59
C GLU A 30 1.15 7.22 -18.11
N ALA A 31 -0.12 7.46 -17.78
CA ALA A 31 -0.54 7.71 -16.40
C ALA A 31 -0.28 6.48 -15.51
N GLY A 32 0.30 6.70 -14.34
CA GLY A 32 0.66 5.64 -13.39
C GLY A 32 -0.22 5.64 -12.14
N ALA A 33 0.27 4.94 -11.12
CA ALA A 33 -0.45 4.78 -9.85
C ALA A 33 -0.68 6.09 -9.09
N LEU A 34 0.17 7.11 -9.29
CA LEU A 34 -0.02 8.40 -8.62
C LEU A 34 -1.19 9.17 -9.20
N GLU A 35 -1.34 9.18 -10.53
CA GLU A 35 -2.51 9.73 -11.21
C GLU A 35 -3.79 8.98 -10.81
N ALA A 36 -3.69 7.68 -10.52
CA ALA A 36 -4.79 6.84 -10.03
C ALA A 36 -5.08 7.00 -8.53
N ARG A 37 -4.37 7.88 -7.81
CA ARG A 37 -4.48 8.06 -6.35
C ARG A 37 -4.34 6.76 -5.55
N THR A 38 -3.54 5.82 -6.04
CA THR A 38 -3.41 4.47 -5.46
C THR A 38 -2.91 4.50 -4.01
N ALA A 39 -2.05 5.45 -3.64
CA ALA A 39 -1.61 5.60 -2.25
C ALA A 39 -2.77 5.92 -1.31
N ASP A 40 -3.71 6.76 -1.74
CA ASP A 40 -4.90 7.11 -0.93
C ASP A 40 -5.84 5.91 -0.81
N PHE A 41 -6.00 5.14 -1.89
CA PHE A 41 -6.72 3.85 -1.87
C PHE A 41 -6.09 2.89 -0.85
N MET A 42 -4.77 2.69 -0.88
CA MET A 42 -4.09 1.73 0.00
C MET A 42 -4.20 2.12 1.47
N LEU A 43 -4.00 3.41 1.79
CA LEU A 43 -4.20 3.94 3.15
C LEU A 43 -5.63 3.65 3.63
N HIS A 44 -6.63 4.01 2.83
CA HIS A 44 -8.03 3.80 3.19
C HIS A 44 -8.39 2.32 3.31
N ALA A 45 -7.95 1.48 2.36
CA ALA A 45 -8.25 0.06 2.32
C ALA A 45 -7.70 -0.68 3.56
N LEU A 46 -6.43 -0.42 3.90
CA LEU A 46 -5.78 -1.07 5.03
C LEU A 46 -6.39 -0.65 6.36
N ASP A 47 -6.69 0.64 6.51
CA ASP A 47 -7.16 1.17 7.80
C ASP A 47 -8.66 0.92 8.05
N ASN A 48 -9.45 0.61 7.01
CA ASN A 48 -10.92 0.48 7.14
C ASN A 48 -11.46 -0.92 6.81
N PHE A 49 -10.71 -1.77 6.10
CA PHE A 49 -11.25 -3.04 5.58
C PHE A 49 -10.43 -4.27 5.94
N VAL A 50 -9.24 -4.13 6.52
CA VAL A 50 -8.42 -5.25 6.94
C VAL A 50 -8.47 -5.38 8.47
N PRO A 51 -9.30 -6.27 9.02
CA PRO A 51 -9.32 -6.49 10.46
C PRO A 51 -8.04 -7.22 10.88
N PHE A 52 -7.24 -6.58 11.73
CA PHE A 52 -6.06 -7.19 12.32
C PHE A 52 -6.13 -7.01 13.85
N PRO A 53 -5.94 -8.07 14.67
CA PRO A 53 -6.03 -7.94 16.11
C PRO A 53 -4.92 -7.05 16.67
N ASP A 54 -5.30 -5.99 17.39
CA ASP A 54 -4.38 -5.03 18.03
C ASP A 54 -3.28 -5.71 18.87
N GLU A 55 -3.64 -6.79 19.57
CA GLU A 55 -2.74 -7.60 20.39
C GLU A 55 -1.53 -8.16 19.62
N VAL A 56 -1.67 -8.34 18.30
CA VAL A 56 -0.61 -8.79 17.39
C VAL A 56 0.08 -7.62 16.71
N VAL A 57 -0.68 -6.58 16.33
CA VAL A 57 -0.18 -5.43 15.58
C VAL A 57 0.77 -4.57 16.42
N ARG A 58 0.42 -4.36 17.70
CA ARG A 58 1.12 -3.47 18.62
C ARG A 58 2.59 -3.88 18.85
N PRO A 59 2.92 -5.14 19.23
CA PRO A 59 4.30 -5.56 19.44
C PRO A 59 5.16 -5.48 18.17
N ILE A 60 4.58 -5.83 17.02
CA ILE A 60 5.25 -5.77 15.72
C ILE A 60 5.61 -4.34 15.37
N ALA A 61 4.67 -3.40 15.52
CA ALA A 61 4.91 -1.99 15.25
C ALA A 61 6.00 -1.41 16.15
N ALA A 62 5.98 -1.73 17.46
CA ALA A 62 7.01 -1.29 18.40
C ALA A 62 8.40 -1.85 18.05
N ALA A 63 8.49 -3.11 17.62
CA ALA A 63 9.75 -3.72 17.19
C ALA A 63 10.31 -3.05 15.92
N LEU A 64 9.46 -2.80 14.92
CA LEU A 64 9.85 -2.12 13.69
C LEU A 64 10.24 -0.66 13.94
N ALA A 65 9.51 0.05 14.82
CA ALA A 65 9.81 1.42 15.20
C ALA A 65 11.19 1.55 15.86
N ARG A 66 11.54 0.62 16.76
CA ARG A 66 12.89 0.55 17.38
C ARG A 66 13.99 0.38 16.32
N GLY A 67 13.75 -0.45 15.31
CA GLY A 67 14.68 -0.63 14.18
C GLY A 67 14.84 0.60 13.28
N LEU A 68 13.95 1.58 13.40
CA LEU A 68 13.89 2.81 12.61
C LEU A 68 14.19 4.08 13.42
N ALA A 69 14.63 3.96 14.67
CA ALA A 69 14.80 5.08 15.60
C ALA A 69 15.70 6.22 15.07
N ASP A 70 16.64 5.92 14.16
CA ASP A 70 17.55 6.89 13.55
C ASP A 70 16.97 7.59 12.29
N VAL A 71 15.70 7.32 11.92
CA VAL A 71 15.05 7.91 10.72
C VAL A 71 14.06 9.02 11.12
N PRO A 72 14.22 10.26 10.60
CA PRO A 72 13.31 11.37 10.91
C PRO A 72 11.93 11.19 10.25
N LEU A 73 10.85 11.53 10.98
CA LEU A 73 9.48 11.23 10.59
C LEU A 73 8.50 12.39 10.80
N ALA A 74 7.57 12.54 9.84
CA ALA A 74 6.34 13.32 10.00
C ALA A 74 5.15 12.37 9.77
N LEU A 75 4.33 12.11 10.79
CA LEU A 75 3.14 11.25 10.70
C LEU A 75 1.87 12.10 10.51
N PRO A 76 0.92 11.70 9.64
CA PRO A 76 -0.36 12.39 9.51
C PRO A 76 -1.34 11.95 10.61
N GLY A 77 -1.96 12.92 11.31
CA GLY A 77 -3.13 12.68 12.18
C GLY A 77 -2.90 12.72 13.69
N ILE A 78 -1.66 12.88 14.16
CA ILE A 78 -1.32 12.95 15.60
C ILE A 78 -0.52 14.22 15.85
N ASP A 79 -0.93 15.01 16.85
CA ASP A 79 -0.17 16.16 17.31
C ASP A 79 1.05 15.67 18.11
N LEU A 80 2.18 15.54 17.42
CA LEU A 80 3.45 14.99 17.91
C LEU A 80 4.46 16.09 18.25
N SER A 81 4.01 17.31 18.55
CA SER A 81 4.92 18.43 18.87
C SER A 81 5.86 18.16 20.05
N ASP A 82 5.56 17.13 20.85
CA ASP A 82 6.33 16.72 22.04
C ASP A 82 7.08 15.39 21.85
N VAL A 83 7.24 14.90 20.62
CA VAL A 83 7.75 13.54 20.36
C VAL A 83 8.98 13.61 19.44
N ASP A 84 10.16 13.35 20.01
CA ASP A 84 11.46 13.52 19.34
C ASP A 84 11.83 12.30 18.47
N SER A 85 11.11 11.17 18.59
CA SER A 85 11.40 9.93 17.85
C SER A 85 10.18 9.12 17.42
N LEU A 86 10.36 8.27 16.42
CA LEU A 86 9.35 7.31 15.93
C LEU A 86 8.91 6.31 17.00
N GLY A 87 9.85 5.87 17.85
CA GLY A 87 9.56 4.95 18.95
C GLY A 87 8.57 5.57 19.91
N GLU A 88 8.81 6.82 20.32
CA GLU A 88 7.90 7.54 21.22
C GLU A 88 6.54 7.85 20.58
N ALA A 89 6.47 8.06 19.26
CA ALA A 89 5.21 8.29 18.55
C ALA A 89 4.35 7.02 18.49
N VAL A 90 4.99 5.86 18.29
CA VAL A 90 4.32 4.56 18.39
C VAL A 90 3.95 4.27 19.84
N ASP A 91 4.81 4.55 20.81
CA ASP A 91 4.50 4.39 22.23
C ASP A 91 3.31 5.28 22.66
N ALA A 92 3.21 6.51 22.15
CA ALA A 92 2.07 7.39 22.40
C ALA A 92 0.76 6.81 21.83
N LEU A 93 0.79 6.24 20.63
CA LEU A 93 -0.35 5.52 20.05
C LEU A 93 -0.73 4.29 20.88
N LEU A 94 0.27 3.55 21.36
CA LEU A 94 0.07 2.37 22.20
C LEU A 94 -0.58 2.73 23.54
N VAL A 95 -0.25 3.88 24.10
CA VAL A 95 -0.79 4.36 25.38
C VAL A 95 -2.23 4.89 25.24
N ASN A 96 -2.61 5.43 24.09
CA ASN A 96 -3.90 6.11 23.89
C ASN A 96 -5.09 5.19 23.58
N ASP A 97 -4.94 3.86 23.61
CA ASP A 97 -6.01 2.88 23.35
C ASP A 97 -6.73 3.04 21.99
N GLU A 98 -6.16 3.82 21.06
CA GLU A 98 -6.63 3.91 19.68
C GLU A 98 -6.25 2.64 18.91
N GLU A 99 -7.15 2.17 18.03
CA GLU A 99 -6.87 1.06 17.11
C GLU A 99 -5.69 1.44 16.21
N MET A 100 -4.71 0.54 16.11
CA MET A 100 -3.50 0.87 15.36
C MET A 100 -3.78 0.78 13.85
N PRO A 101 -3.55 1.85 13.07
CA PRO A 101 -3.76 1.80 11.64
C PRO A 101 -2.77 0.81 11.00
N LEU A 102 -3.29 -0.20 10.31
CA LEU A 102 -2.47 -1.21 9.64
C LEU A 102 -1.54 -0.56 8.59
N SER A 103 -1.96 0.57 8.02
CA SER A 103 -1.14 1.31 7.07
C SER A 103 0.16 1.86 7.70
N LEU A 104 0.16 2.15 8.99
CA LEU A 104 1.37 2.55 9.73
C LEU A 104 2.32 1.35 9.86
N VAL A 105 1.81 0.17 10.20
CA VAL A 105 2.66 -1.03 10.36
C VAL A 105 3.33 -1.41 9.05
N VAL A 106 2.58 -1.39 7.95
CA VAL A 106 3.15 -1.62 6.60
C VAL A 106 4.18 -0.53 6.25
N THR A 107 3.90 0.72 6.61
CA THR A 107 4.86 1.83 6.42
C THR A 107 6.18 1.58 7.16
N LEU A 108 6.11 1.16 8.42
CA LEU A 108 7.29 0.82 9.22
C LEU A 108 8.05 -0.36 8.61
N LEU A 109 7.33 -1.41 8.27
CA LEU A 109 7.87 -2.62 7.66
C LEU A 109 8.67 -2.34 6.38
N LEU A 110 8.07 -1.63 5.43
CA LEU A 110 8.72 -1.35 4.14
C LEU A 110 9.96 -0.48 4.29
N ASN A 111 9.95 0.48 5.21
CA ASN A 111 11.13 1.32 5.46
C ASN A 111 12.23 0.58 6.23
N PHE A 112 11.87 -0.31 7.15
CA PHE A 112 12.84 -1.19 7.81
C PHE A 112 13.55 -2.09 6.78
N LEU A 113 12.78 -2.75 5.90
CA LEU A 113 13.33 -3.56 4.83
C LEU A 113 14.19 -2.74 3.85
N ALA A 114 13.82 -1.49 3.58
CA ALA A 114 14.63 -0.61 2.73
C ALA A 114 16.02 -0.33 3.31
N LEU A 115 16.11 -0.12 4.64
CA LEU A 115 17.40 0.07 5.29
C LEU A 115 18.24 -1.21 5.33
N GLN A 116 17.60 -2.39 5.41
CA GLN A 116 18.32 -3.66 5.28
C GLN A 116 18.91 -3.84 3.88
N VAL A 117 18.13 -3.51 2.83
CA VAL A 117 18.58 -3.63 1.44
C VAL A 117 19.67 -2.61 1.12
N ASN A 118 19.48 -1.36 1.51
CA ASN A 118 20.43 -0.29 1.25
C ASN A 118 20.44 0.74 2.40
N PRO A 119 21.39 0.64 3.35
CA PRO A 119 21.52 1.58 4.47
C PRO A 119 21.76 3.04 4.05
N ALA A 120 22.24 3.30 2.83
CA ALA A 120 22.44 4.66 2.33
C ALA A 120 21.11 5.40 2.12
N THR A 121 20.00 4.68 2.05
CA THR A 121 18.65 5.25 1.94
C THR A 121 18.15 5.90 3.22
N LYS A 122 18.94 5.98 4.30
CA LYS A 122 18.58 6.73 5.53
C LYS A 122 18.35 8.23 5.30
N SER A 123 18.99 8.82 4.29
CA SER A 123 18.86 10.24 3.93
C SER A 123 18.74 10.40 2.42
N GLY A 124 17.92 11.34 1.96
CA GLY A 124 17.73 11.58 0.54
C GLY A 124 16.56 12.52 0.24
N ARG A 125 16.23 12.66 -1.05
CA ARG A 125 15.22 13.59 -1.55
C ARG A 125 13.80 13.31 -1.05
N PHE A 126 13.39 12.04 -1.06
CA PHE A 126 12.10 11.59 -0.52
C PHE A 126 12.18 11.43 0.98
N VAL A 127 11.06 11.41 1.70
CA VAL A 127 11.07 11.30 3.18
C VAL A 127 11.36 9.86 3.61
N ALA A 128 10.68 8.91 2.99
CA ALA A 128 10.73 7.49 3.31
C ALA A 128 11.95 6.81 2.65
N PRO A 129 12.77 6.05 3.41
CA PRO A 129 13.81 5.18 2.86
C PRO A 129 13.35 4.31 1.69
N PHE A 130 12.16 3.71 1.78
CA PHE A 130 11.62 2.84 0.72
C PHE A 130 11.46 3.56 -0.64
N CYS A 131 11.16 4.85 -0.63
CA CYS A 131 11.02 5.65 -1.86
C CYS A 131 12.35 5.97 -2.53
N ARG A 132 13.45 5.85 -1.80
CA ARG A 132 14.80 6.15 -2.30
C ARG A 132 15.43 4.95 -3.01
N LEU A 133 14.86 3.75 -2.84
CA LEU A 133 15.29 2.52 -3.50
C LEU A 133 15.02 2.55 -5.01
N SER A 134 15.94 1.98 -5.77
CA SER A 134 15.73 1.56 -7.17
C SER A 134 14.70 0.44 -7.27
N TYR A 135 14.17 0.18 -8.47
CA TYR A 135 13.22 -0.91 -8.70
C TYR A 135 13.78 -2.27 -8.27
N ALA A 136 15.06 -2.55 -8.58
CA ALA A 136 15.72 -3.80 -8.20
C ALA A 136 15.86 -3.94 -6.67
N GLU A 137 16.14 -2.84 -5.97
CA GLU A 137 16.22 -2.83 -4.51
C GLU A 137 14.85 -3.00 -3.86
N LYS A 138 13.78 -2.41 -4.42
CA LYS A 138 12.40 -2.66 -3.96
C LYS A 138 12.02 -4.13 -4.15
N ALA A 139 12.37 -4.73 -5.29
CA ALA A 139 12.17 -6.15 -5.52
C ALA A 139 12.94 -7.01 -4.50
N ASN A 140 14.16 -6.61 -4.13
CA ASN A 140 14.93 -7.28 -3.07
C ASN A 140 14.25 -7.14 -1.70
N ALA A 141 13.71 -5.96 -1.37
CA ALA A 141 12.96 -5.75 -0.12
C ALA A 141 11.73 -6.68 -0.05
N PHE A 142 11.01 -6.84 -1.16
CA PHE A 142 9.90 -7.80 -1.25
C PHE A 142 10.37 -9.26 -1.17
N SER A 143 11.52 -9.60 -1.76
CA SER A 143 12.11 -10.92 -1.60
C SER A 143 12.46 -11.25 -0.14
N LEU A 144 12.90 -10.25 0.65
CA LEU A 144 13.15 -10.42 2.09
C LEU A 144 11.84 -10.59 2.87
N LEU A 145 10.79 -9.85 2.48
CA LEU A 145 9.45 -9.98 3.07
C LEU A 145 8.83 -11.36 2.84
N GLU A 146 9.05 -11.95 1.66
CA GLU A 146 8.54 -13.26 1.29
C GLU A 146 9.44 -14.43 1.75
N GLY A 147 10.66 -14.12 2.20
CA GLY A 147 11.64 -15.09 2.66
C GLY A 147 11.30 -15.70 4.04
N ALA A 148 11.61 -16.98 4.23
CA ALA A 148 11.41 -17.68 5.51
C ALA A 148 12.53 -17.44 6.55
N ASP A 149 13.69 -16.95 6.10
CA ASP A 149 14.91 -16.76 6.90
C ASP A 149 15.29 -15.28 7.07
N SER A 150 14.37 -14.34 6.89
CA SER A 150 14.70 -12.93 7.05
C SER A 150 14.84 -12.56 8.52
N ASP A 151 15.76 -11.64 8.84
CA ASP A 151 15.87 -11.04 10.18
C ASP A 151 14.52 -10.46 10.66
N LEU A 152 13.61 -10.15 9.73
CA LEU A 152 12.23 -9.80 9.98
C LEU A 152 11.46 -10.91 10.73
N VAL A 153 11.60 -12.17 10.32
CA VAL A 153 10.96 -13.32 10.98
C VAL A 153 11.47 -13.43 12.41
N ALA A 154 12.77 -13.22 12.66
CA ALA A 154 13.32 -13.23 14.00
C ALA A 154 12.80 -12.07 14.87
N VAL A 155 12.68 -10.86 14.31
CA VAL A 155 12.11 -9.69 15.00
C VAL A 155 10.63 -9.91 15.34
N VAL A 156 9.86 -10.52 14.43
CA VAL A 156 8.42 -10.74 14.62
C VAL A 156 8.14 -11.97 15.48
N ASP A 157 8.77 -13.13 15.25
CA ASP A 157 8.56 -14.36 16.04
C ASP A 157 8.87 -14.16 17.54
N GLY A 158 9.80 -13.27 17.88
CA GLY A 158 10.10 -12.91 19.27
C GLY A 158 8.91 -12.24 19.99
N GLU A 159 8.05 -11.56 19.24
CA GLU A 159 7.01 -10.66 19.74
C GLU A 159 5.59 -11.25 19.62
N VAL A 160 5.38 -12.33 18.84
CA VAL A 160 4.06 -12.99 18.70
C VAL A 160 3.85 -14.10 19.76
N PRO A 161 2.64 -14.25 20.35
CA PRO A 161 2.30 -15.34 21.25
C PRO A 161 2.32 -16.74 20.59
N GLU A 162 2.62 -17.79 21.36
CA GLU A 162 2.36 -19.18 20.95
C GLU A 162 0.83 -19.42 20.85
N PRO A 163 0.30 -20.15 19.84
CA PRO A 163 0.98 -21.01 18.87
C PRO A 163 1.32 -20.35 17.52
N MET A 164 1.26 -19.02 17.42
CA MET A 164 1.43 -18.32 16.13
C MET A 164 2.89 -18.24 15.67
N ARG A 165 3.84 -18.51 16.57
CA ARG A 165 5.28 -18.60 16.24
C ARG A 165 5.52 -19.63 15.14
N GLY A 166 6.32 -19.27 14.13
CA GLY A 166 6.57 -20.12 12.96
C GLY A 166 5.49 -20.08 11.86
N SER A 167 4.34 -19.44 12.09
CA SER A 167 3.38 -19.09 11.00
C SER A 167 3.78 -17.81 10.25
N VAL A 168 4.76 -17.08 10.77
CA VAL A 168 5.21 -15.76 10.30
C VAL A 168 5.77 -15.80 8.88
N SER A 169 6.46 -16.87 8.47
CA SER A 169 6.92 -17.03 7.08
C SER A 169 5.76 -17.12 6.07
N GLY A 170 4.65 -17.76 6.45
CA GLY A 170 3.43 -17.81 5.63
C GLY A 170 2.75 -16.45 5.54
N VAL A 171 2.73 -15.70 6.65
CA VAL A 171 2.17 -14.35 6.73
C VAL A 171 2.98 -13.36 5.88
N GLY A 172 4.32 -13.43 5.91
CA GLY A 172 5.19 -12.57 5.09
C GLY A 172 4.96 -12.76 3.59
N LYS A 173 4.89 -14.01 3.12
CA LYS A 173 4.55 -14.34 1.73
C LYS A 173 3.18 -13.83 1.31
N TYR A 174 2.17 -14.05 2.17
CA TYR A 174 0.83 -13.56 1.92
C TYR A 174 0.80 -12.03 1.87
N LEU A 175 1.49 -11.35 2.78
CA LEU A 175 1.55 -9.90 2.85
C LEU A 175 2.26 -9.29 1.64
N GLY A 176 3.41 -9.82 1.23
CA GLY A 176 4.14 -9.35 0.04
C GLY A 176 3.29 -9.41 -1.22
N GLY A 177 2.72 -10.58 -1.52
CA GLY A 177 1.82 -10.76 -2.66
C GLY A 177 0.55 -9.89 -2.57
N SER A 178 -0.03 -9.75 -1.37
CA SER A 178 -1.22 -8.93 -1.15
C SER A 178 -0.94 -7.44 -1.36
N LEU A 179 0.18 -6.92 -0.87
CA LEU A 179 0.55 -5.51 -1.06
C LEU A 179 0.70 -5.18 -2.53
N ILE A 180 1.38 -6.02 -3.32
CA ILE A 180 1.50 -5.82 -4.77
C ILE A 180 0.13 -5.89 -5.44
N SER A 181 -0.69 -6.89 -5.08
CA SER A 181 -2.00 -7.11 -5.70
C SER A 181 -2.98 -5.97 -5.42
N PHE A 182 -3.13 -5.56 -4.16
CA PHE A 182 -4.02 -4.45 -3.80
C PHE A 182 -3.54 -3.12 -4.34
N THR A 183 -2.23 -2.88 -4.36
CA THR A 183 -1.69 -1.64 -4.95
C THR A 183 -1.97 -1.61 -6.45
N THR A 184 -1.76 -2.72 -7.16
CA THR A 184 -2.09 -2.81 -8.60
C THR A 184 -3.60 -2.64 -8.84
N PHE A 185 -4.42 -3.29 -8.02
CA PHE A 185 -5.88 -3.11 -8.06
C PHE A 185 -6.28 -1.65 -7.87
N GLY A 186 -5.70 -0.96 -6.89
CA GLY A 186 -5.96 0.46 -6.63
C GLY A 186 -5.52 1.39 -7.77
N ALA A 187 -4.63 0.95 -8.66
CA ALA A 187 -4.26 1.71 -9.86
C ALA A 187 -5.21 1.44 -11.05
N TYR A 188 -5.78 0.24 -11.11
CA TYR A 188 -6.60 -0.21 -12.23
C TYR A 188 -8.12 -0.16 -11.99
N CYS A 189 -8.57 0.12 -10.77
CA CYS A 189 -9.98 0.25 -10.43
C CYS A 189 -10.48 1.71 -10.52
N GLU A 190 -11.79 1.87 -10.36
CA GLU A 190 -12.51 3.14 -10.51
C GLU A 190 -12.46 4.02 -9.25
N TRP A 191 -11.78 3.60 -8.18
CA TRP A 191 -11.83 4.25 -6.86
C TRP A 191 -11.63 5.76 -6.90
N ALA A 192 -10.62 6.24 -7.64
CA ALA A 192 -10.28 7.67 -7.68
C ALA A 192 -11.31 8.52 -8.43
N THR A 193 -12.14 7.88 -9.26
CA THR A 193 -13.08 8.52 -10.19
C THR A 193 -14.54 8.21 -9.86
N PHE A 194 -14.79 7.27 -8.95
CA PHE A 194 -16.11 6.86 -8.52
C PHE A 194 -16.68 7.87 -7.53
N ASP A 195 -17.84 8.43 -7.87
CA ASP A 195 -18.62 9.27 -6.96
C ASP A 195 -19.65 8.40 -6.22
N PRO A 196 -19.55 8.21 -4.90
CA PRO A 196 -20.50 7.41 -4.14
C PRO A 196 -21.89 8.04 -4.03
N GLY A 197 -22.01 9.36 -4.20
CA GLY A 197 -23.27 10.10 -4.15
C GLY A 197 -24.12 9.86 -5.39
N THR A 198 -23.50 9.92 -6.57
CA THR A 198 -24.18 9.65 -7.85
C THR A 198 -24.09 8.18 -8.28
N ARG A 199 -23.23 7.38 -7.63
CA ARG A 199 -22.89 5.99 -7.99
C ARG A 199 -22.41 5.86 -9.43
N SER A 200 -21.65 6.84 -9.90
CA SER A 200 -21.15 6.90 -11.27
C SER A 200 -19.64 7.17 -11.29
N VAL A 201 -18.99 6.74 -12.36
CA VAL A 201 -17.60 7.08 -12.66
C VAL A 201 -17.58 8.43 -13.36
N GLY A 202 -17.02 9.45 -12.73
CA GLY A 202 -17.08 10.86 -13.19
C GLY A 202 -16.07 11.22 -14.28
N SER A 203 -15.02 10.43 -14.44
CA SER A 203 -14.01 10.58 -15.49
C SER A 203 -13.36 9.24 -15.79
N GLU A 204 -12.75 9.11 -16.97
CA GLU A 204 -12.08 7.87 -17.38
C GLU A 204 -10.96 7.47 -16.40
N PRO A 205 -11.05 6.27 -15.76
CA PRO A 205 -10.02 5.76 -14.87
C PRO A 205 -8.66 5.53 -15.56
N VAL A 206 -7.57 5.59 -14.80
CA VAL A 206 -6.22 5.27 -15.31
C VAL A 206 -6.14 3.85 -15.86
N GLY A 207 -6.70 2.87 -15.13
CA GLY A 207 -6.72 1.48 -15.57
C GLY A 207 -7.38 1.28 -16.91
N TRP A 208 -8.46 2.02 -17.20
CA TRP A 208 -9.18 1.93 -18.46
C TRP A 208 -8.32 2.45 -19.61
N ARG A 209 -7.74 3.65 -19.45
CA ARG A 209 -6.82 4.23 -20.44
C ARG A 209 -5.63 3.33 -20.72
N ASN A 210 -5.01 2.76 -19.69
CA ASN A 210 -3.83 1.92 -19.84
C ASN A 210 -4.14 0.53 -20.45
N SER A 211 -5.40 0.12 -20.50
CA SER A 211 -5.84 -1.16 -21.07
C SER A 211 -6.62 -1.00 -22.38
N ASP A 212 -6.71 0.23 -22.90
CA ASP A 212 -7.60 0.58 -24.03
C ASP A 212 -9.03 0.05 -23.83
N TYR A 213 -9.50 0.12 -22.59
CA TYR A 213 -10.83 -0.37 -22.23
C TYR A 213 -11.91 0.56 -22.79
N ASP A 214 -12.77 0.02 -23.65
CA ASP A 214 -13.93 0.72 -24.19
C ASP A 214 -15.18 0.41 -23.34
N PRO A 215 -15.67 1.37 -22.53
CA PRO A 215 -16.88 1.17 -21.73
C PRO A 215 -18.14 1.02 -22.60
N GLY A 216 -18.12 1.50 -23.85
CA GLY A 216 -19.28 1.55 -24.75
C GLY A 216 -19.74 0.18 -25.28
N VAL A 217 -18.92 -0.87 -25.15
CA VAL A 217 -19.27 -2.24 -25.57
C VAL A 217 -19.94 -3.03 -24.42
N LEU A 218 -19.82 -2.57 -23.18
CA LEU A 218 -20.19 -3.32 -21.97
C LEU A 218 -21.47 -2.85 -21.27
N ASP A 219 -22.04 -1.71 -21.65
CA ASP A 219 -23.44 -1.34 -21.30
C ASP A 219 -24.49 -2.27 -21.95
N GLY A 220 -24.01 -3.31 -22.63
CA GLY A 220 -24.81 -4.17 -23.48
C GLY A 220 -25.01 -3.48 -24.83
N TRP A 221 -24.97 -4.27 -25.89
CA TRP A 221 -25.51 -3.82 -27.16
C TRP A 221 -27.02 -3.62 -26.95
N ASP A 222 -27.64 -2.66 -27.66
CA ASP A 222 -29.10 -2.46 -27.63
C ASP A 222 -29.88 -3.78 -27.90
N ASP A 223 -29.22 -4.76 -28.52
CA ASP A 223 -29.64 -6.15 -28.70
C ASP A 223 -30.12 -6.84 -27.41
N MET A 224 -29.67 -6.41 -26.22
CA MET A 224 -30.05 -6.98 -24.92
C MET A 224 -31.06 -6.14 -24.13
N GLN A 225 -31.41 -4.93 -24.60
CA GLN A 225 -32.45 -4.10 -24.01
C GLN A 225 -33.84 -4.72 -24.25
N GLY A 226 -34.28 -5.58 -23.34
CA GLY A 226 -35.62 -6.19 -23.40
C GLY A 226 -35.71 -7.62 -22.87
N TYR A 227 -34.59 -8.29 -22.63
CA TYR A 227 -34.61 -9.67 -22.10
C TYR A 227 -34.95 -9.75 -20.61
N TYR A 228 -34.92 -8.62 -19.90
CA TYR A 228 -35.44 -8.54 -18.54
C TYR A 228 -36.98 -8.52 -18.54
N GLN A 229 -37.59 -9.40 -17.75
CA GLN A 229 -39.05 -9.70 -17.74
C GLN A 229 -39.61 -10.42 -18.98
N GLY A 230 -38.76 -11.12 -19.76
CA GLY A 230 -39.22 -12.19 -20.66
C GLY A 230 -39.66 -11.78 -22.07
N ARG A 231 -39.24 -10.62 -22.59
CA ARG A 231 -39.47 -10.29 -24.01
C ARG A 231 -38.36 -10.91 -24.87
N LYS A 232 -38.73 -11.37 -26.07
CA LYS A 232 -37.87 -12.18 -26.95
C LYS A 232 -37.56 -11.56 -28.32
N ALA A 233 -38.15 -10.41 -28.65
CA ALA A 233 -37.91 -9.69 -29.89
C ALA A 233 -38.50 -8.27 -29.82
N VAL A 234 -37.95 -7.33 -30.59
CA VAL A 234 -38.57 -6.03 -30.90
C VAL A 234 -39.35 -6.18 -32.21
N ALA A 235 -40.61 -5.75 -32.26
CA ALA A 235 -41.39 -5.79 -33.48
C ALA A 235 -40.83 -4.79 -34.50
N ALA A 236 -40.65 -5.25 -35.74
CA ALA A 236 -40.10 -4.48 -36.87
C ALA A 236 -40.91 -3.22 -37.21
#